data_AF-A0A2E0UFS8-F1
#
_entry.id   AF-A0A2E0UFS8-F1
#
_cell.length_a   1.000
_cell.length_b   1.000
_cell.length_c   1.000
_cell.angle_alpha   90.00
_cell.angle_beta   90.00
_cell.angle_gamma   90.00
#
_symmetry.space_group_name_H-M   'P 1'
#
loop_
_entity.id
_entity.type
_entity.pdbx_description
1 polymer ?
#
loop_
_entity_poly.entity_id
_entity_poly.type
_entity_poly.pdbx_seq_one_letter_code
_entity_poly.pdbx_strand_id
1 'polypeptide(L)'
;MNLDKKRKMTPIRTLQLQAILLAMLLFNAPYVEGAGESPTRAFSTNNNSDQLCGPLAVLKVLQECGREGELISIVQDCETNSAQVGASMLDLSDCLQKRGVSTASIWIGSDMRIEWRHPVILHLHESSENGGHYVVQLPCEERNHARVWFGPGREALISNAELATRRSGAVLLTAPHPIPHPTKAVTQIDSALWKPWVWAAVSLVVIAVHKYFRLFSQSEE
;
A
#
# COMPACT_ATOMS: atom_id res chain seq x y z
N MET A 1 -34.03 33.81 -46.89
CA MET A 1 -33.57 33.83 -45.48
C MET A 1 -34.59 33.08 -44.64
N ASN A 2 -34.29 31.84 -44.24
CA ASN A 2 -35.22 31.02 -43.46
C ASN A 2 -34.46 30.27 -42.35
N LEU A 3 -34.60 30.82 -41.15
CA LEU A 3 -34.69 30.21 -39.81
C LEU A 3 -33.99 28.87 -39.56
N ASP A 4 -32.85 28.98 -38.86
CA ASP A 4 -32.65 28.42 -37.51
C ASP A 4 -33.12 26.97 -37.29
N LYS A 5 -32.39 26.01 -37.87
CA LYS A 5 -32.57 24.58 -37.61
C LYS A 5 -31.90 24.21 -36.28
N LYS A 6 -32.45 24.69 -35.15
CA LYS A 6 -32.11 24.19 -33.80
C LYS A 6 -32.42 22.69 -33.75
N ARG A 7 -31.39 21.85 -33.95
CA ARG A 7 -31.45 20.41 -33.66
C ARG A 7 -31.78 20.26 -32.17
N LYS A 8 -33.05 20.00 -31.87
CA LYS A 8 -33.48 19.54 -30.54
C LYS A 8 -32.72 18.25 -30.26
N MET A 9 -31.71 18.31 -29.39
CA MET A 9 -31.08 17.12 -28.82
C MET A 9 -32.21 16.30 -28.18
N THR A 10 -32.50 15.14 -28.73
CA THR A 10 -33.52 14.25 -28.19
C THR A 10 -33.06 13.75 -26.82
N PRO A 11 -33.96 13.69 -25.82
CA PRO A 11 -33.62 13.36 -24.42
C PRO A 11 -32.95 11.98 -24.26
N ILE A 12 -33.02 11.13 -25.28
CA ILE A 12 -32.47 9.78 -25.31
C ILE A 12 -30.93 9.79 -25.38
N ARG A 13 -30.32 10.74 -26.09
CA ARG A 13 -28.84 10.86 -26.13
C ARG A 13 -28.26 11.27 -24.78
N THR A 14 -29.05 12.00 -23.98
CA THR A 14 -28.66 12.45 -22.64
C THR A 14 -28.60 11.28 -21.65
N LEU A 15 -29.57 10.37 -21.70
CA LEU A 15 -29.60 9.18 -20.83
C LEU A 15 -28.47 8.19 -21.14
N GLN A 16 -28.10 8.02 -22.41
CA GLN A 16 -26.97 7.16 -22.81
C GLN A 16 -25.63 7.70 -22.32
N LEU A 17 -25.41 9.01 -22.47
CA LEU A 17 -24.21 9.66 -21.91
C LEU A 17 -24.17 9.55 -20.39
N GLN A 18 -25.30 9.69 -19.70
CA GLN A 18 -25.38 9.50 -18.25
C GLN A 18 -25.10 8.06 -17.83
N ALA A 19 -25.57 7.05 -18.55
CA ALA A 19 -25.31 5.65 -18.23
C ALA A 19 -23.84 5.26 -18.48
N ILE A 20 -23.24 5.73 -19.58
CA ILE A 20 -21.82 5.53 -19.85
C ILE A 20 -20.97 6.28 -18.82
N LEU A 21 -21.32 7.52 -18.49
CA LEU A 21 -20.64 8.29 -17.46
C LEU A 21 -20.81 7.63 -16.08
N LEU A 22 -21.99 7.08 -15.74
CA LEU A 22 -22.22 6.36 -14.49
C LEU A 22 -21.44 5.04 -14.45
N ALA A 23 -21.37 4.29 -15.55
CA ALA A 23 -20.54 3.09 -15.62
C ALA A 23 -19.05 3.45 -15.52
N MET A 24 -18.58 4.48 -16.23
CA MET A 24 -17.21 4.97 -16.07
C MET A 24 -16.95 5.51 -14.67
N LEU A 25 -17.93 6.12 -14.00
CA LEU A 25 -17.81 6.54 -12.61
C LEU A 25 -17.90 5.38 -11.63
N LEU A 26 -18.55 4.25 -11.95
CA LEU A 26 -18.56 3.06 -11.09
C LEU A 26 -17.31 2.19 -11.29
N PHE A 27 -16.73 2.20 -12.49
CA PHE A 27 -15.52 1.44 -12.84
C PHE A 27 -14.21 2.24 -12.66
N ASN A 28 -14.26 3.57 -12.83
CA ASN A 28 -13.14 4.49 -12.56
C ASN A 28 -13.43 5.45 -11.42
N ALA A 29 -14.48 5.25 -10.60
CA ALA A 29 -14.43 5.86 -9.28
C ALA A 29 -13.14 5.34 -8.66
N PRO A 30 -12.13 6.18 -8.37
CA PRO A 30 -11.19 5.79 -7.34
C PRO A 30 -12.08 5.36 -6.18
N TYR A 31 -11.86 4.15 -5.67
CA TYR A 31 -12.52 3.70 -4.47
C TYR A 31 -12.22 4.77 -3.41
N VAL A 32 -13.13 5.73 -3.25
CA VAL A 32 -13.08 6.73 -2.19
C VAL A 32 -13.56 5.96 -0.97
N GLU A 33 -12.67 5.09 -0.49
CA GLU A 33 -12.69 4.62 0.88
C GLU A 33 -12.90 5.87 1.72
N GLY A 34 -13.99 5.88 2.50
CA GLY A 34 -14.57 7.09 3.06
C GLY A 34 -13.48 8.03 3.57
N ALA A 35 -13.55 9.28 3.12
CA ALA A 35 -12.77 10.39 3.64
C ALA A 35 -13.14 10.63 5.12
N GLY A 36 -12.80 9.70 6.01
CA GLY A 36 -12.05 10.14 7.18
C GLY A 36 -10.80 10.75 6.58
N GLU A 37 -10.61 12.05 6.79
CA GLU A 37 -9.47 12.82 6.30
C GLU A 37 -8.19 12.07 6.64
N SER A 38 -7.75 11.18 5.74
CA SER A 38 -6.46 10.54 5.84
C SER A 38 -5.50 11.69 5.64
N PRO A 39 -4.66 12.02 6.64
CA PRO A 39 -3.83 13.21 6.60
C PRO A 39 -2.70 12.94 5.61
N THR A 40 -3.01 13.01 4.32
CA THR A 40 -2.06 13.19 3.22
C THR A 40 -1.55 14.64 3.27
N ARG A 41 -1.13 15.10 4.45
CA ARG A 41 -0.24 16.26 4.55
C ARG A 41 1.00 15.85 3.79
N ALA A 42 1.25 16.54 2.68
CA ALA A 42 2.50 16.50 1.95
C ALA A 42 3.63 16.51 2.98
N PHE A 43 4.36 15.40 2.99
CA PHE A 43 5.33 15.04 4.00
C PHE A 43 6.58 15.89 3.77
N SER A 44 6.58 17.13 4.23
CA SER A 44 7.81 17.92 4.33
C SER A 44 8.54 17.44 5.56
N THR A 45 9.33 16.38 5.40
CA THR A 45 10.36 16.05 6.37
C THR A 45 11.47 17.08 6.29
N ASN A 46 11.82 17.66 7.43
CA ASN A 46 13.14 18.26 7.58
C ASN A 46 14.16 17.15 7.29
N ASN A 47 15.04 17.33 6.30
CA ASN A 47 15.99 16.35 5.74
C ASN A 47 16.75 15.44 6.76
N ASN A 48 16.78 15.80 8.04
CA ASN A 48 17.43 14.99 9.09
C ASN A 48 16.54 13.86 9.64
N SER A 49 15.22 13.90 9.50
CA SER A 49 14.35 12.84 10.02
C SER A 49 14.49 11.54 9.26
N ASP A 50 14.87 11.62 7.99
CA ASP A 50 14.87 10.48 7.08
C ASP A 50 16.11 9.60 7.33
N GLN A 51 17.21 10.21 7.78
CA GLN A 51 18.41 9.47 8.19
C GLN A 51 18.17 8.59 9.43
N LEU A 52 17.23 8.97 10.29
CA LEU A 52 16.94 8.25 11.54
C LEU A 52 15.82 7.21 11.40
N CYS A 53 15.17 7.07 10.23
CA CYS A 53 14.03 6.16 10.08
C CYS A 53 14.41 4.70 10.38
N GLY A 54 15.59 4.25 9.94
CA GLY A 54 16.12 2.90 10.21
C GLY A 54 16.38 2.65 11.71
N PRO A 55 17.24 3.44 12.38
CA PRO A 55 17.47 3.33 13.82
C PRO A 55 16.20 3.42 14.67
N LEU A 56 15.25 4.29 14.30
CA LEU A 56 13.96 4.39 14.98
C LEU A 56 13.09 3.15 14.79
N ALA A 57 13.11 2.53 13.61
CA ALA A 57 12.42 1.26 13.37
C ALA A 57 13.00 0.13 14.22
N VAL A 58 14.33 0.05 14.36
CA VAL A 58 15.00 -0.91 15.26
C VAL A 58 14.59 -0.68 16.71
N LEU A 59 14.62 0.57 17.19
CA LEU A 59 14.19 0.91 18.54
C LEU A 59 12.74 0.48 18.80
N LYS A 60 11.84 0.73 17.85
CA LYS A 60 10.44 0.31 17.96
C LYS A 60 10.30 -1.21 18.02
N VAL A 61 11.03 -1.96 17.19
CA VAL A 61 11.03 -3.44 17.25
C VAL A 61 11.52 -3.94 18.62
N LEU A 62 12.60 -3.36 19.16
CA LEU A 62 13.12 -3.74 20.48
C LEU A 62 12.08 -3.54 21.58
N GLN A 63 11.40 -2.38 21.58
CA GLN A 63 10.33 -2.07 22.52
C GLN A 63 9.19 -3.10 22.47
N GLU A 64 8.72 -3.44 21.27
CA GLU A 64 7.65 -4.44 21.07
C GLU A 64 8.08 -5.86 21.46
N CYS A 65 9.38 -6.16 21.37
CA CYS A 65 9.96 -7.43 21.82
C CYS A 65 10.31 -7.45 23.32
N GLY A 66 10.02 -6.38 24.08
CA GLY A 66 10.37 -6.27 25.50
C GLY A 66 11.89 -6.21 25.73
N ARG A 67 12.64 -5.67 24.77
CA ARG A 67 14.09 -5.43 24.84
C ARG A 67 14.35 -3.95 25.05
N GLU A 68 15.35 -3.65 25.88
CA GLU A 68 15.84 -2.29 26.07
C GLU A 68 16.84 -1.92 24.97
N GLY A 69 16.90 -0.63 24.63
CA GLY A 69 17.85 -0.11 23.66
C GLY A 69 17.96 1.41 23.77
N GLU A 70 19.19 1.91 23.81
CA GLU A 70 19.46 3.35 23.76
C GLU A 70 19.62 3.79 22.31
N LEU A 71 18.91 4.86 21.92
CA LEU A 71 18.88 5.34 20.54
C LEU A 71 20.28 5.66 20.00
N ILE A 72 21.14 6.29 20.81
CA ILE A 72 22.51 6.66 20.40
C ILE A 72 23.32 5.41 20.03
N SER A 73 23.25 4.37 20.86
CA SER A 73 23.91 3.09 20.59
C SER A 73 23.34 2.40 19.34
N ILE A 74 22.03 2.47 19.12
CA ILE A 74 21.39 1.90 17.93
C ILE A 74 21.84 2.63 16.66
N VAL A 75 21.90 3.97 16.69
CA VAL A 75 22.37 4.79 15.56
C VAL A 75 23.80 4.40 15.18
N GLN A 76 24.70 4.34 16.17
CA GLN A 76 26.09 3.93 15.96
C GLN A 76 26.23 2.53 15.34
N ASP A 77 25.38 1.58 15.78
CA ASP A 77 25.38 0.21 15.25
C ASP A 77 24.80 0.11 13.83
N CYS A 78 23.90 1.01 13.43
CA CYS A 78 23.29 1.00 12.10
C CYS A 78 24.10 1.77 11.04
N GLU A 79 25.00 2.66 11.45
CA GLU A 79 25.78 3.53 10.56
C GLU A 79 27.16 2.95 10.18
N THR A 80 27.37 1.64 10.36
CA THR A 80 28.68 1.00 10.37
C THR A 80 29.56 1.19 9.12
N ASN A 81 29.00 1.54 7.95
CA ASN A 81 29.77 1.56 6.70
C ASN A 81 29.56 2.77 5.77
N SER A 82 28.60 3.66 6.00
CA SER A 82 28.41 4.83 5.13
C SER A 82 27.59 5.93 5.79
N ALA A 83 28.27 6.93 6.37
CA ALA A 83 27.65 8.10 6.99
C ALA A 83 26.81 8.97 6.04
N GLN A 84 26.71 8.63 4.74
CA GLN A 84 26.02 9.44 3.73
C GLN A 84 24.74 8.83 3.15
N VAL A 85 24.45 7.54 3.33
CA VAL A 85 23.37 6.85 2.58
C VAL A 85 22.24 6.32 3.50
N GLY A 86 22.29 6.60 4.80
CA GLY A 86 21.35 6.01 5.77
C GLY A 86 21.65 4.52 6.03
N ALA A 87 20.81 3.88 6.84
CA ALA A 87 21.01 2.48 7.23
C ALA A 87 20.47 1.50 6.19
N SER A 88 21.26 0.48 5.82
CA SER A 88 20.77 -0.61 4.97
C SER A 88 19.93 -1.60 5.78
N MET A 89 19.06 -2.38 5.12
CA MET A 89 18.28 -3.41 5.81
C MET A 89 19.16 -4.50 6.46
N LEU A 90 20.37 -4.71 5.94
CA LEU A 90 21.36 -5.59 6.55
C LEU A 90 21.90 -5.01 7.86
N ASP A 91 22.21 -3.71 7.89
CA ASP A 91 22.65 -3.03 9.12
C ASP A 91 21.56 -3.10 10.21
N LEU A 92 20.29 -2.89 9.83
CA LEU A 92 19.15 -3.02 10.75
C LEU A 92 19.03 -4.45 11.30
N SER A 93 19.22 -5.45 10.43
CA SER A 93 19.21 -6.86 10.80
C SER A 93 20.31 -7.18 11.82
N ASP A 94 21.54 -6.79 11.54
CA ASP A 94 22.69 -7.04 12.40
C ASP A 94 22.53 -6.34 13.76
N CYS A 95 22.03 -5.10 13.75
CA CYS A 95 21.74 -4.33 14.95
C CYS A 95 20.69 -5.01 15.87
N LEU A 96 19.64 -5.59 15.27
CA LEU A 96 18.62 -6.38 15.98
C LEU A 96 19.16 -7.71 16.51
N GLN A 97 19.95 -8.42 15.71
CA GLN A 97 20.54 -9.70 16.12
C GLN A 97 21.51 -9.55 17.29
N LYS A 98 22.35 -8.50 17.29
CA LYS A 98 23.22 -8.14 18.43
C LYS A 98 22.45 -7.97 19.74
N ARG A 99 21.16 -7.61 19.67
CA ARG A 99 20.26 -7.37 20.80
C ARG A 99 19.31 -8.54 21.08
N GLY A 100 19.59 -9.71 20.51
CA GLY A 100 18.84 -10.93 20.79
C GLY A 100 17.46 -10.98 20.16
N VAL A 101 17.25 -10.25 19.04
CA VAL A 101 16.08 -10.38 18.18
C VAL A 101 16.49 -11.14 16.92
N SER A 102 15.85 -12.29 16.66
CA SER A 102 16.06 -13.05 15.44
C SER A 102 15.43 -12.31 14.26
N THR A 103 16.14 -12.28 13.12
CA THR A 103 15.67 -11.61 11.92
C THR A 103 15.72 -12.53 10.70
N ALA A 104 14.87 -12.27 9.71
CA ALA A 104 14.92 -12.91 8.41
C ALA A 104 14.46 -11.93 7.31
N SER A 105 15.35 -11.64 6.37
CA SER A 105 15.04 -10.80 5.21
C SER A 105 14.31 -11.62 4.15
N ILE A 106 13.21 -11.08 3.62
CA ILE A 106 12.46 -11.68 2.51
C ILE A 106 12.14 -10.61 1.46
N TRP A 107 11.94 -11.08 0.23
CA TRP A 107 11.41 -10.27 -0.85
C TRP A 107 10.00 -10.72 -1.19
N ILE A 108 9.04 -9.80 -1.22
CA ILE A 108 7.63 -10.14 -1.44
C ILE A 108 7.00 -9.25 -2.51
N GLY A 109 6.09 -9.82 -3.30
CA GLY A 109 5.39 -9.11 -4.36
C GLY A 109 4.45 -8.02 -3.86
N SER A 110 3.99 -7.16 -4.76
CA SER A 110 3.00 -6.10 -4.48
C SER A 110 1.57 -6.65 -4.31
N ASP A 111 1.35 -7.94 -4.56
CA ASP A 111 0.09 -8.66 -4.38
C ASP A 111 0.10 -9.55 -3.11
N MET A 112 1.12 -9.43 -2.27
CA MET A 112 1.28 -10.25 -1.06
C MET A 112 1.06 -9.41 0.20
N ARG A 113 0.38 -9.99 1.19
CA ARG A 113 0.27 -9.47 2.56
C ARG A 113 1.13 -10.27 3.53
N ILE A 114 1.54 -9.61 4.60
CA ILE A 114 2.37 -10.18 5.65
C ILE A 114 1.47 -10.66 6.78
N GLU A 115 1.46 -11.96 7.05
CA GLU A 115 0.82 -12.62 8.18
C GLU A 115 1.89 -13.04 9.18
N TRP A 116 2.31 -12.09 10.02
CA TRP A 116 3.35 -12.28 11.02
C TRP A 116 2.89 -11.77 12.38
N ARG A 117 3.23 -12.50 13.45
CA ARG A 117 2.76 -12.21 14.82
C ARG A 117 3.63 -11.23 15.60
N HIS A 118 4.78 -10.88 15.04
CA HIS A 118 5.79 -10.03 15.65
C HIS A 118 5.95 -8.77 14.80
N PRO A 119 6.59 -7.70 15.30
CA PRO A 119 6.84 -6.51 14.49
C PRO A 119 7.70 -6.85 13.26
N VAL A 120 7.47 -6.12 12.17
CA VAL A 120 8.15 -6.33 10.88
C VAL A 120 8.63 -4.98 10.37
N ILE A 121 9.90 -4.88 9.98
CA ILE A 121 10.41 -3.66 9.32
C ILE A 121 10.14 -3.76 7.83
N LEU A 122 9.50 -2.74 7.28
CA LEU A 122 9.19 -2.62 5.85
C LEU A 122 9.96 -1.46 5.27
N HIS A 123 10.45 -1.62 4.05
CA HIS A 123 10.94 -0.51 3.25
C HIS A 123 9.84 -0.04 2.30
N LEU A 124 9.50 1.25 2.37
CA LEU A 124 8.55 1.89 1.46
C LEU A 124 9.30 2.61 0.35
N HIS A 125 8.73 2.59 -0.85
CA HIS A 125 9.09 3.54 -1.90
C HIS A 125 8.41 4.86 -1.55
N GLU A 126 9.19 5.86 -1.14
CA GLU A 126 8.72 7.24 -1.24
C GLU A 126 8.87 7.71 -2.70
N SER A 127 8.29 8.86 -3.06
CA SER A 127 8.43 9.45 -4.39
C SER A 127 9.89 9.40 -4.87
N SER A 128 10.10 9.22 -6.17
CA SER A 128 11.37 8.87 -6.86
C SER A 128 12.65 9.62 -6.47
N GLU A 129 12.55 10.68 -5.67
CA GLU A 129 13.65 11.54 -5.22
C GLU A 129 14.15 11.21 -3.80
N ASN A 130 13.36 10.51 -2.97
CA ASN A 130 13.72 10.15 -1.60
C ASN A 130 14.17 8.68 -1.53
N GLY A 131 15.31 8.40 -0.89
CA GLY A 131 15.97 7.10 -0.80
C GLY A 131 15.22 5.98 -0.05
N GLY A 132 13.89 6.03 -0.01
CA GLY A 132 13.02 5.10 0.72
C GLY A 132 12.86 5.45 2.19
N HIS A 133 11.83 4.89 2.82
CA HIS A 133 11.51 5.10 4.23
C HIS A 133 11.25 3.78 4.94
N TYR A 134 11.83 3.59 6.13
CA TYR A 134 11.55 2.41 6.95
C TYR A 134 10.36 2.66 7.87
N VAL A 135 9.43 1.71 7.88
CA VAL A 135 8.28 1.68 8.79
C VAL A 135 8.21 0.35 9.52
N VAL A 136 7.46 0.30 10.62
CA VAL A 136 7.25 -0.94 11.37
C VAL A 136 5.79 -1.35 11.26
N GLN A 137 5.51 -2.49 10.63
CA GLN A 137 4.22 -3.15 10.76
C GLN A 137 4.16 -3.85 12.11
N LEU A 138 3.15 -3.50 12.90
CA LEU A 138 2.90 -4.07 14.23
C LEU A 138 1.89 -5.22 14.12
N PRO A 139 1.85 -6.13 15.12
CA PRO A 139 0.82 -7.16 15.18
C PRO A 139 -0.58 -6.55 15.13
N CYS A 140 -1.43 -7.08 14.26
CA CYS A 140 -2.79 -6.60 14.02
C CYS A 140 -3.74 -7.79 13.86
N GLU A 141 -4.92 -7.72 14.47
CA GLU A 141 -5.94 -8.76 14.39
C GLU A 141 -6.84 -8.61 13.15
N GLU A 142 -6.82 -7.44 12.51
CA GLU A 142 -7.67 -7.14 11.36
C GLU A 142 -7.12 -7.76 10.07
N ARG A 143 -7.81 -8.76 9.53
CA ARG A 143 -7.38 -9.51 8.34
C ARG A 143 -7.02 -8.64 7.13
N ASN A 144 -7.74 -7.54 6.92
CA ASN A 144 -7.63 -6.70 5.72
C ASN A 144 -6.85 -5.41 5.95
N HIS A 145 -6.41 -5.15 7.18
CA HIS A 145 -5.63 -3.98 7.52
C HIS A 145 -4.28 -4.38 8.13
N ALA A 146 -3.36 -3.42 8.11
CA ALA A 146 -2.09 -3.49 8.80
C ALA A 146 -2.00 -2.29 9.74
N ARG A 147 -1.59 -2.54 10.98
CA ARG A 147 -1.22 -1.48 11.92
C ARG A 147 0.23 -1.10 11.65
N VAL A 148 0.47 0.13 11.22
CA VAL A 148 1.79 0.59 10.76
C VAL A 148 2.23 1.81 11.55
N TRP A 149 3.44 1.72 12.09
CA TRP A 149 4.14 2.79 12.77
C TRP A 149 5.13 3.44 11.80
N PHE A 150 4.86 4.71 11.46
CA PHE A 150 5.65 5.51 10.52
C PHE A 150 6.76 6.32 11.19
N GLY A 151 6.78 6.34 12.53
CA GLY A 151 7.70 7.14 13.34
C GLY A 151 7.02 7.67 14.61
N PRO A 152 7.76 8.44 15.44
CA PRO A 152 7.24 8.99 16.69
C PRO A 152 5.92 9.74 16.52
N GLY A 153 4.91 9.35 17.30
CA GLY A 153 3.57 9.95 17.28
C GLY A 153 2.73 9.62 16.04
N ARG A 154 3.18 8.69 15.18
CA ARG A 154 2.53 8.39 13.89
C ARG A 154 2.33 6.90 13.72
N GLU A 155 1.17 6.45 14.15
CA GLU A 155 0.67 5.10 13.93
C GLU A 155 -0.65 5.21 13.19
N ALA A 156 -0.88 4.33 12.21
CA ALA A 156 -2.12 4.28 11.46
C ALA A 156 -2.51 2.85 11.15
N LEU A 157 -3.80 2.65 10.97
CA LEU A 157 -4.36 1.43 10.41
C LEU A 157 -4.57 1.70 8.91
N ILE A 158 -3.90 0.93 8.05
CA ILE A 158 -3.97 1.08 6.60
C ILE A 158 -4.40 -0.24 5.95
N SER A 159 -5.03 -0.19 4.77
CA SER A 159 -5.41 -1.42 4.09
C SER A 159 -4.17 -2.20 3.65
N ASN A 160 -4.24 -3.53 3.69
CA ASN A 160 -3.13 -4.39 3.23
C ASN A 160 -2.80 -4.14 1.75
N ALA A 161 -3.80 -3.76 0.94
CA ALA A 161 -3.61 -3.41 -0.46
C ALA A 161 -2.82 -2.10 -0.61
N GLU A 162 -3.17 -1.05 0.13
CA GLU A 162 -2.42 0.22 0.12
C GLU A 162 -0.98 0.01 0.61
N LEU A 163 -0.78 -0.76 1.68
CA LEU A 163 0.57 -1.03 2.16
C LEU A 163 1.41 -1.80 1.13
N ALA A 164 0.80 -2.77 0.45
CA ALA A 164 1.50 -3.59 -0.54
C ALA A 164 1.91 -2.79 -1.79
N THR A 165 1.14 -1.78 -2.21
CA THR A 165 1.50 -0.91 -3.34
C THR A 165 2.59 0.10 -2.99
N ARG A 166 2.69 0.53 -1.72
CA ARG A 166 3.70 1.48 -1.25
C ARG A 166 5.04 0.82 -0.89
N ARG A 167 5.04 -0.48 -0.62
CA ARG A 167 6.23 -1.23 -0.22
C ARG A 167 7.18 -1.48 -1.40
N SER A 168 8.48 -1.49 -1.15
CA SER A 168 9.49 -1.77 -2.18
C SER A 168 9.64 -3.24 -2.56
N GLY A 169 9.18 -4.13 -1.68
CA GLY A 169 9.34 -5.57 -1.74
C GLY A 169 10.27 -6.09 -0.65
N ALA A 170 11.20 -5.26 -0.16
CA ALA A 170 12.12 -5.62 0.92
C ALA A 170 11.42 -5.58 2.28
N VAL A 171 11.50 -6.71 2.99
CA VAL A 171 10.86 -6.92 4.30
C VAL A 171 11.83 -7.62 5.24
N LEU A 172 11.90 -7.15 6.48
CA LEU A 172 12.67 -7.77 7.55
C LEU A 172 11.71 -8.31 8.61
N LEU A 173 11.50 -9.62 8.59
CA LEU A 173 10.76 -10.31 9.66
C LEU A 173 11.61 -10.30 10.93
N THR A 174 10.95 -10.09 12.08
CA THR A 174 11.62 -10.11 13.39
C THR A 174 10.88 -11.02 14.35
N ALA A 175 11.58 -11.60 15.33
CA ALA A 175 10.98 -12.40 16.39
C ALA A 175 11.95 -12.53 17.58
N PRO A 176 11.45 -12.74 18.82
CA PRO A 176 12.32 -13.01 19.97
C PRO A 176 12.97 -14.41 19.94
N HIS A 177 12.55 -15.26 19.00
CA HIS A 177 12.99 -16.64 18.82
C HIS A 177 13.35 -16.91 17.35
N PRO A 178 14.13 -17.95 17.04
CA PRO A 178 14.53 -18.28 15.66
C PRO A 178 13.35 -18.37 14.68
N ILE A 179 13.58 -17.97 13.43
CA ILE A 179 12.58 -17.95 12.34
C ILE A 179 12.87 -19.11 11.37
N PRO A 180 12.26 -20.30 11.54
CA PRO A 180 12.60 -21.48 10.73
C PRO A 180 12.07 -21.43 9.29
N HIS A 181 10.95 -20.73 9.06
CA HIS A 181 10.24 -20.73 7.78
C HIS A 181 9.72 -19.33 7.43
N PRO A 182 10.61 -18.41 7.03
CA PRO A 182 10.22 -17.02 6.76
C PRO A 182 9.20 -16.90 5.61
N THR A 183 9.18 -17.84 4.67
CA THR A 183 8.22 -17.87 3.55
C THR A 183 6.78 -18.15 3.97
N LYS A 184 6.53 -18.68 5.18
CA LYS A 184 5.17 -18.87 5.72
C LYS A 184 4.56 -17.58 6.29
N ALA A 185 5.34 -16.50 6.37
CA ALA A 185 4.89 -15.21 6.87
C ALA A 185 4.09 -14.41 5.83
N VAL A 186 3.90 -14.93 4.61
CA VAL A 186 3.26 -14.21 3.51
C VAL A 186 2.13 -15.00 2.89
N THR A 187 1.07 -14.29 2.55
CA THR A 187 -0.13 -14.84 1.91
C THR A 187 -0.54 -13.91 0.78
N GLN A 188 -1.06 -14.45 -0.32
CA GLN A 188 -1.57 -13.63 -1.42
C GLN A 188 -2.77 -12.79 -0.95
N ILE A 189 -2.83 -11.53 -1.36
CA ILE A 189 -3.98 -10.67 -1.12
C ILE A 189 -5.11 -11.18 -2.00
N ASP A 190 -6.21 -11.61 -1.39
CA ASP A 190 -7.44 -12.01 -2.08
C ASP A 190 -8.04 -10.80 -2.81
N SER A 191 -7.49 -10.41 -3.96
CA SER A 191 -8.07 -9.32 -4.72
C SER A 191 -9.29 -9.87 -5.47
N ALA A 192 -10.46 -9.40 -5.02
CA ALA A 192 -11.73 -9.76 -5.64
C ALA A 192 -11.76 -9.39 -7.14
N LEU A 193 -10.94 -8.42 -7.56
CA LEU A 193 -10.89 -7.86 -8.90
C LEU A 193 -10.35 -8.83 -9.96
N TRP A 194 -9.52 -9.81 -9.60
CA TRP A 194 -9.07 -10.86 -10.54
C TRP A 194 -9.91 -12.12 -10.49
N LYS A 195 -11.00 -12.14 -9.72
CA LYS A 195 -11.90 -13.29 -9.76
C LYS A 195 -12.55 -13.36 -11.15
N PRO A 196 -12.54 -14.52 -11.83
CA PRO A 196 -13.05 -14.65 -13.20
C PRO A 196 -14.49 -14.16 -13.38
N TRP A 197 -15.32 -14.24 -12.34
CA TRP A 197 -16.71 -13.77 -12.38
C TRP A 197 -16.83 -12.25 -12.47
N VAL A 198 -15.86 -11.47 -11.94
CA VAL A 198 -15.85 -10.01 -12.08
C VAL A 198 -15.65 -9.66 -13.55
N TRP A 199 -14.68 -10.29 -14.20
CA TRP A 199 -14.47 -10.13 -15.65
C TRP A 199 -15.66 -10.60 -16.46
N ALA A 200 -16.28 -11.73 -16.10
CA ALA A 200 -17.50 -12.20 -16.76
C ALA A 200 -18.65 -11.18 -16.63
N ALA A 201 -18.84 -10.57 -15.46
CA ALA A 201 -19.84 -9.52 -15.24
C ALA A 201 -19.55 -8.28 -16.08
N VAL A 202 -18.29 -7.82 -16.12
CA VAL A 202 -17.86 -6.70 -16.97
C VAL A 202 -18.12 -7.02 -18.44
N SER A 203 -17.72 -8.19 -18.92
CA SER A 203 -17.96 -8.62 -20.30
C SER A 203 -19.45 -8.67 -20.65
N LEU A 204 -20.30 -9.17 -19.74
CA LEU A 204 -21.75 -9.19 -19.94
C LEU A 204 -22.34 -7.78 -20.06
N VAL A 205 -21.90 -6.84 -19.22
CA VAL A 205 -22.32 -5.43 -19.30
C VAL A 205 -21.90 -4.82 -20.64
N VAL A 206 -20.65 -5.03 -21.06
CA VAL A 206 -20.15 -4.54 -22.36
C VAL A 206 -20.96 -5.11 -23.52
N ILE A 207 -21.24 -6.42 -23.51
CA ILE A 207 -22.06 -7.08 -24.55
C ILE A 207 -23.48 -6.52 -24.56
N ALA A 208 -24.10 -6.34 -23.39
CA ALA A 208 -25.45 -5.80 -23.27
C ALA A 208 -25.54 -4.36 -23.81
N VAL A 209 -24.58 -3.50 -23.46
CA VAL A 209 -24.48 -2.13 -23.97
C VAL A 209 -24.28 -2.12 -25.49
N HIS A 210 -23.39 -2.97 -26.02
CA HIS A 210 -23.16 -3.08 -27.45
C HIS A 210 -24.42 -3.54 -28.21
N LYS A 211 -25.13 -4.55 -27.70
CA LYS A 211 -26.38 -5.05 -28.29
C LYS A 211 -27.48 -4.00 -28.27
N TYR A 212 -27.62 -3.28 -27.15
CA TYR A 212 -28.57 -2.18 -27.03
C TYR A 212 -28.29 -1.08 -28.07
N PHE A 213 -27.02 -0.69 -28.23
CA PHE A 213 -26.62 0.30 -29.22
C PHE A 213 -26.95 -0.13 -30.65
N ARG A 214 -26.69 -1.40 -30.99
CA ARG A 214 -27.00 -1.96 -32.32
C ARG A 214 -28.50 -1.93 -32.64
N LEU A 215 -29.33 -2.33 -31.68
CA LEU A 215 -30.79 -2.31 -31.83
C LEU A 215 -31.32 -0.87 -31.97
N PHE A 216 -30.73 0.07 -31.24
CA PHE A 216 -31.11 1.48 -31.34
C PHE A 216 -30.78 2.07 -32.71
N SER A 217 -29.59 1.79 -33.26
CA SER A 217 -29.19 2.28 -34.59
C SER A 217 -30.09 1.78 -35.72
N GLN A 218 -30.68 0.59 -35.59
CA GLN A 218 -31.60 0.03 -36.59
C GLN A 218 -33.00 0.64 -36.55
N SER A 219 -33.35 1.40 -35.51
CA SER A 219 -34.66 2.04 -35.37
C SER A 219 -34.74 3.46 -35.92
N GLU A 220 -33.62 4.02 -36.39
CA GLU A 220 -33.54 5.36 -37.00
C GLU A 220 -33.56 5.32 -38.55
N GLU A 221 -33.64 4.12 -39.16
CA GLU A 221 -33.89 3.92 -40.61
C GLU A 221 -35.37 3.66 -40.90
#